data_AF-A0AAD4NZV5-F1
#
_entry.id   AF-A0AAD4NZV5-F1
#
_cell.length_a   1.000
_cell.length_b   1.000
_cell.length_c   1.000
_cell.angle_alpha   90.00
_cell.angle_beta   90.00
_cell.angle_gamma   90.00
#
_symmetry.space_group_name_H-M   'P 1'
#
loop_
_entity.id
_entity.type
_entity.pdbx_description
1 polymer ?
#
loop_
_entity_poly.entity_id
_entity_poly.type
_entity_poly.pdbx_seq_one_letter_code
_entity_poly.pdbx_strand_id
1 'polypeptide(L)'
;MVRRSALLLKSAAAGISSRLAEILVCPLTKQPLRMCEKTNSLISDSIGVSYPIVDGIPRLVPADGIILHSDQDVDSPQINSR
;
A
#
# COMPACT_ATOMS: atom_id res chain seq x y z
N MET A 1 -4.98 39.22 -7.67
CA MET A 1 -4.02 38.36 -8.43
C MET A 1 -3.16 37.61 -7.41
N VAL A 2 -3.62 36.46 -6.92
CA VAL A 2 -2.93 35.69 -5.86
C VAL A 2 -1.73 34.95 -6.47
N ARG A 3 -0.60 35.65 -6.58
CA ARG A 3 0.68 35.04 -6.93
C ARG A 3 1.23 34.41 -5.64
N ARG A 4 1.46 33.09 -5.63
CA ARG A 4 2.35 32.32 -4.72
C ARG A 4 1.75 31.30 -3.74
N SER A 5 0.57 30.75 -3.99
CA SER A 5 0.14 29.53 -3.27
C SER A 5 0.76 28.23 -3.79
N ALA A 6 1.37 28.22 -4.98
CA ALA A 6 1.91 27.00 -5.60
C ALA A 6 3.05 26.32 -4.81
N LEU A 7 3.83 27.06 -4.02
CA LEU A 7 4.96 26.47 -3.27
C LEU A 7 4.50 25.68 -2.03
N LEU A 8 3.35 26.05 -1.44
CA LEU A 8 2.79 25.39 -0.25
C LEU A 8 2.17 24.02 -0.57
N LEU A 9 1.68 23.80 -1.80
CA LEU A 9 1.17 22.50 -2.22
C LEU A 9 2.29 21.46 -2.47
N LYS A 10 3.56 21.90 -2.57
CA LYS A 10 4.70 21.01 -2.86
C LYS A 10 5.03 20.06 -1.71
N SER A 11 4.66 20.42 -0.47
CA SER A 11 4.88 19.57 0.72
C SER A 11 3.84 18.46 0.86
N ALA A 12 2.69 18.56 0.19
CA ALA A 12 1.71 17.47 0.11
C ALA A 12 2.02 16.46 -1.00
N ALA A 13 2.83 16.87 -2.00
CA ALA A 13 3.31 16.02 -3.09
C ALA A 13 4.62 15.29 -2.77
N ALA A 14 5.22 15.56 -1.60
CA ALA A 14 6.30 14.74 -1.08
C ALA A 14 5.67 13.40 -0.68
N GLY A 15 6.03 12.33 -1.39
CA GLY A 15 5.44 11.00 -1.30
C GLY A 15 5.14 10.57 0.15
N ILE A 16 4.08 9.78 0.27
CA ILE A 16 3.53 9.25 1.53
C ILE A 16 4.67 8.92 2.50
N SER A 17 4.76 9.68 3.59
CA SER A 17 5.80 9.44 4.60
C SER A 17 5.57 8.06 5.22
N SER A 18 6.64 7.37 5.61
CA SER A 18 6.57 6.04 6.23
C SER A 18 5.55 5.99 7.39
N ARG A 19 5.50 7.06 8.18
CA ARG A 19 4.52 7.26 9.27
C ARG A 19 3.08 7.40 8.80
N LEU A 20 2.82 7.98 7.62
CA LEU A 20 1.49 8.08 7.06
C LEU A 20 1.04 6.73 6.47
N ALA A 21 1.96 5.97 5.86
CA ALA A 21 1.68 4.63 5.36
C ALA A 21 1.25 3.67 6.49
N GLU A 22 1.81 3.81 7.70
CA GLU A 22 1.42 3.04 8.90
C GLU A 22 -0.06 3.21 9.29
N ILE A 23 -0.71 4.33 8.88
CA ILE A 23 -2.14 4.60 9.15
C ILE A 23 -3.03 4.13 8.00
N LEU A 24 -2.47 3.95 6.79
CA LEU A 24 -3.24 3.54 5.62
C LEU A 24 -3.65 2.07 5.72
N VAL A 25 -4.93 1.83 5.44
CA VAL A 25 -5.54 0.51 5.54
C VAL A 25 -6.00 0.00 4.17
N CYS A 26 -6.02 -1.32 4.00
CA CYS A 26 -6.56 -1.97 2.82
C CYS A 26 -8.07 -1.67 2.68
N PRO A 27 -8.56 -1.30 1.48
CA PRO A 27 -9.98 -1.02 1.27
C PRO A 27 -10.88 -2.23 1.55
N LEU A 28 -10.37 -3.45 1.36
CA LEU A 28 -11.10 -4.71 1.50
C LEU A 28 -11.02 -5.28 2.93
N THR A 29 -9.80 -5.49 3.43
CA THR A 29 -9.59 -6.19 4.72
C THR A 29 -9.51 -5.26 5.93
N LYS A 30 -9.38 -3.95 5.70
CA LYS A 30 -9.13 -2.93 6.73
C LYS A 30 -7.84 -3.16 7.55
N GLN A 31 -6.97 -4.04 7.10
CA GLN A 31 -5.66 -4.28 7.70
C GLN A 31 -4.65 -3.21 7.25
N PRO A 32 -3.62 -2.91 8.06
CA PRO A 32 -2.59 -1.95 7.69
C PRO A 32 -1.84 -2.37 6.42
N LEU A 33 -1.38 -1.39 5.65
CA LEU A 33 -0.61 -1.61 4.42
C LEU A 33 0.88 -1.37 4.67
N ARG A 34 1.72 -2.14 4.00
CA ARG A 34 3.19 -2.00 4.04
C ARG A 34 3.68 -1.24 2.82
N MET A 35 4.46 -0.18 3.03
CA MET A 35 5.09 0.54 1.93
C MET A 35 6.26 -0.25 1.34
N CYS A 36 6.32 -0.37 0.03
CA CYS A 36 7.46 -0.89 -0.71
C CYS A 36 8.17 0.25 -1.44
N GLU A 37 9.33 0.68 -0.92
CA GLU A 37 10.12 1.77 -1.52
C GLU A 37 10.67 1.40 -2.90
N LYS A 38 10.91 0.10 -3.16
CA LYS A 38 11.44 -0.39 -4.45
C LYS A 38 10.48 -0.16 -5.62
N THR A 39 9.19 -0.33 -5.37
CA THR A 39 8.14 -0.24 -6.41
C THR A 39 7.19 0.92 -6.20
N ASN A 40 7.46 1.77 -5.20
CA ASN A 40 6.58 2.86 -4.77
C ASN A 40 5.10 2.41 -4.72
N SER A 41 4.84 1.32 -4.00
CA SER A 41 3.52 0.68 -3.93
C SER A 41 3.20 0.25 -2.50
N LEU A 42 1.91 0.19 -2.18
CA LEU A 42 1.40 -0.28 -0.89
C LEU A 42 0.99 -1.74 -1.00
N ILE A 43 1.57 -2.60 -0.18
CA ILE A 43 1.33 -4.05 -0.18
C ILE A 43 0.38 -4.39 0.98
N SER A 44 -0.63 -5.19 0.68
CA SER A 44 -1.47 -5.83 1.69
C SER A 44 -1.01 -7.27 1.86
N ASP A 45 -0.37 -7.57 2.99
CA ASP A 45 0.15 -8.91 3.29
C ASP A 45 -0.99 -9.93 3.53
N SER A 46 -2.20 -9.49 3.91
CA SER A 46 -3.34 -10.38 4.19
C SER A 46 -3.96 -11.03 2.94
N ILE A 47 -3.91 -10.35 1.79
CA ILE A 47 -4.51 -10.82 0.53
C ILE A 47 -3.48 -10.93 -0.60
N GLY A 48 -2.21 -10.59 -0.32
CA GLY A 48 -1.16 -10.57 -1.33
C GLY A 48 -1.46 -9.61 -2.48
N VAL A 49 -1.98 -8.41 -2.21
CA VAL A 49 -2.31 -7.42 -3.26
C VAL A 49 -1.44 -6.18 -3.11
N SER A 50 -1.00 -5.64 -4.24
CA SER A 50 -0.30 -4.36 -4.32
C SER A 50 -1.18 -3.26 -4.90
N TYR A 51 -1.10 -2.09 -4.30
CA TYR A 51 -1.74 -0.87 -4.77
C TYR A 51 -0.66 0.13 -5.22
N PRO A 52 -0.70 0.60 -6.48
CA PRO A 52 0.29 1.53 -6.98
C PRO A 52 0.09 2.94 -6.42
N ILE A 53 1.18 3.69 -6.33
CA ILE A 53 1.15 5.12 -6.02
C ILE A 53 1.41 5.89 -7.31
N VAL A 54 0.42 6.63 -7.80
CA VAL A 54 0.48 7.42 -9.03
C VAL A 54 0.42 8.89 -8.67
N ASP A 55 1.37 9.69 -9.17
CA ASP A 55 1.50 11.12 -8.86
C ASP A 55 1.60 11.43 -7.35
N GLY A 56 2.14 10.49 -6.56
CA GLY A 56 2.23 10.60 -5.10
C GLY A 56 0.92 10.30 -4.36
N ILE A 57 -0.13 9.89 -5.08
CA ILE A 57 -1.44 9.55 -4.53
C ILE A 57 -1.59 8.02 -4.52
N PRO A 58 -1.84 7.39 -3.35
CA PRO A 58 -2.08 5.95 -3.27
C PRO A 58 -3.46 5.60 -3.83
N ARG A 59 -3.48 4.71 -4.82
CA ARG A 59 -4.70 4.30 -5.53
C ARG A 59 -5.32 3.09 -4.86
N LEU A 60 -6.00 3.32 -3.73
CA LEU A 60 -6.66 2.28 -2.90
C LEU A 60 -8.06 1.91 -3.41
N VAL A 61 -8.17 1.58 -4.69
CA VAL A 61 -9.41 1.14 -5.32
C VAL A 61 -9.33 -0.38 -5.56
N PRO A 62 -10.37 -1.16 -5.24
CA PRO A 62 -10.34 -2.61 -5.43
C PRO A 62 -9.99 -3.08 -6.85
N ALA A 63 -10.42 -2.34 -7.88
CA ALA A 63 -10.12 -2.65 -9.29
C ALA A 63 -8.65 -2.48 -9.67
N ASP A 64 -7.88 -1.76 -8.84
CA ASP A 64 -6.53 -1.31 -9.13
C ASP A 64 -5.47 -2.10 -8.39
N GLY A 65 -5.94 -3.00 -7.52
CA GLY A 65 -5.11 -3.96 -6.83
C GLY A 65 -4.54 -4.96 -7.81
N ILE A 66 -3.21 -5.01 -7.90
CA ILE A 66 -2.49 -6.02 -8.66
C ILE A 66 -2.11 -7.13 -7.69
N ILE A 67 -2.60 -8.33 -7.95
CA ILE A 67 -2.28 -9.52 -7.15
C ILE A 67 -0.78 -9.77 -7.26
N LEU A 68 -0.09 -9.71 -6.13
CA LEU A 68 1.26 -10.21 -5.98
C LEU A 68 1.13 -11.69 -5.67
N HIS A 69 1.19 -12.56 -6.68
CA HIS A 69 1.47 -13.98 -6.44
C HIS A 69 2.81 -14.07 -5.70
N SER A 70 2.72 -14.13 -4.39
CA SER A 70 3.82 -14.37 -3.48
C SER A 70 3.48 -15.73 -2.89
N ASP A 71 4.13 -16.77 -3.41
CA ASP A 71 3.96 -18.17 -3.01
C ASP A 71 4.29 -18.40 -1.52
N GLN A 72 3.48 -17.91 -0.58
CA GLN A 72 3.66 -18.13 0.86
C GLN A 72 2.32 -18.34 1.56
N ASP A 73 1.45 -19.15 0.98
CA ASP A 73 0.56 -19.98 1.80
C ASP A 73 1.42 -21.14 2.36
N VAL A 74 2.15 -20.85 3.44
CA VAL A 74 2.76 -21.86 4.30
C VAL A 74 1.63 -22.48 5.14
N ASP A 75 0.74 -23.22 4.48
CA ASP A 75 -0.26 -24.04 5.15
C ASP A 75 0.37 -25.42 5.45
N SER A 76 1.31 -25.43 6.39
CA SER A 76 1.78 -26.66 7.01
C SER A 76 1.51 -26.65 8.51
N PRO A 77 0.33 -27.07 8.97
CA PRO A 77 0.22 -27.83 10.19
C PRO A 77 0.39 -29.32 9.82
N GLN A 78 1.64 -29.76 9.63
CA GLN A 78 1.97 -31.17 9.85
C GLN A 78 1.88 -31.43 11.36
N ILE A 79 0.69 -31.80 11.84
CA ILE A 79 0.51 -32.45 13.13
C ILE A 79 -0.05 -33.85 12.87
N ASN A 80 0.90 -34.71 12.54
CA ASN A 80 0.97 -36.16 12.65
C ASN A 80 -0.26 -36.81 13.33
N SER A 81 -1.07 -37.54 12.56
CA SER A 81 -2.05 -38.49 13.11
C SER A 81 -1.70 -39.90 12.67
N ARG A 82 -1.22 -40.68 13.66
CA ARG A 82 -0.95 -42.12 13.70
C ARG A 82 0.38 -42.60 13.11
#